data_AF-A0A2D9RIH3-F1
#
_entry.id   AF-A0A2D9RIH3-F1
#
_cell.length_a   1.000
_cell.length_b   1.000
_cell.length_c   1.000
_cell.angle_alpha   90.00
_cell.angle_beta   90.00
_cell.angle_gamma   90.00
#
_symmetry.space_group_name_H-M   'P 1'
#
loop_
_entity.id
_entity.type
_entity.pdbx_description
1 polymer ?
#
loop_
_entity_poly.entity_id
_entity_poly.type
_entity_poly.pdbx_seq_one_letter_code
_entity_poly.pdbx_strand_id
1 'polypeptide(L)'
;MKALVLTSMAAAAVACIALTSNAEQAVQAKPLPAMTFEYTPGDFLPVEFGETNWQDTKTYGLAKAETGTEWVRVDDDAILIEQASGEILYVAYDLEARRTVS
;
A
#
# COMPACT_ATOMS: atom_id res chain seq x y z
N MET A 1 23.71 39.21 49.99
CA MET A 1 22.31 39.68 49.98
C MET A 1 21.40 38.52 49.60
N LYS A 2 20.31 38.31 50.36
CA LYS A 2 19.04 37.62 50.00
C LYS A 2 19.13 36.13 49.58
N ALA A 3 18.70 35.20 50.45
CA ALA A 3 17.32 34.66 50.62
C ALA A 3 17.01 33.56 49.58
N LEU A 4 17.06 32.28 49.97
CA LEU A 4 15.97 31.47 50.57
C LEU A 4 14.90 31.07 49.54
N VAL A 5 14.88 29.80 49.13
CA VAL A 5 13.65 29.03 48.85
C VAL A 5 13.95 27.53 49.08
N LEU A 6 13.31 26.96 50.10
CA LEU A 6 12.98 25.53 50.17
C LEU A 6 11.81 25.24 49.22
N THR A 7 11.79 24.05 48.61
CA THR A 7 10.65 23.17 48.22
C THR A 7 11.16 22.24 47.11
N SER A 8 10.83 20.96 46.95
CA SER A 8 9.84 20.06 47.55
C SER A 8 10.17 18.62 47.08
N MET A 9 10.04 17.64 47.99
CA MET A 9 9.85 16.17 47.88
C MET A 9 9.85 15.51 46.48
N ALA A 10 10.74 14.56 46.15
CA ALA A 10 10.84 13.14 46.57
C ALA A 10 9.88 12.17 45.84
N ALA A 11 10.46 11.09 45.27
CA ALA A 11 9.92 9.77 44.86
C ALA A 11 10.30 9.43 43.42
N ALA A 12 10.64 8.20 43.01
CA ALA A 12 10.92 6.93 43.66
C ALA A 12 11.66 6.08 42.61
N ALA A 13 12.50 5.15 43.07
CA ALA A 13 13.24 4.21 42.25
C ALA A 13 12.33 3.32 41.38
N VAL A 14 12.64 3.16 40.09
CA VAL A 14 12.28 1.96 39.32
C VAL A 14 13.44 1.59 38.41
N ALA A 15 13.97 0.40 38.65
CA ALA A 15 14.96 -0.25 37.83
C ALA A 15 14.45 -0.50 36.41
N CYS A 16 15.23 -0.12 35.41
CA CYS A 16 15.17 -0.74 34.09
C CYS A 16 16.59 -0.80 33.55
N ILE A 17 17.30 -1.83 34.02
CA ILE A 17 17.96 -2.78 33.12
C ILE A 17 18.47 -2.14 31.83
N ALA A 18 19.73 -1.69 31.82
CA ALA A 18 20.46 -1.45 30.58
C ALA A 18 20.83 -2.82 29.97
N LEU A 19 19.83 -3.59 29.52
CA LEU A 19 20.03 -4.74 28.65
C LEU A 19 20.29 -4.19 27.26
N THR A 20 21.58 -4.17 26.92
CA THR A 20 22.13 -4.50 25.60
C THR A 20 21.12 -4.37 24.46
N SER A 21 21.03 -3.18 23.86
CA SER A 21 20.58 -3.08 22.48
C SER A 21 21.67 -3.65 21.60
N ASN A 22 21.75 -4.98 21.54
CA ASN A 22 22.39 -5.69 20.45
C ASN A 22 21.41 -5.53 19.26
N ALA A 23 21.36 -4.32 18.73
CA ALA A 23 20.66 -4.05 17.48
C ALA A 23 21.40 -4.89 16.44
N GLU A 24 20.80 -6.03 16.10
CA GLU A 24 21.11 -6.80 14.92
C GLU A 24 21.36 -5.80 13.79
N GLN A 25 22.62 -5.68 13.39
CA GLN A 25 22.98 -5.06 12.15
C GLN A 25 22.32 -5.91 11.08
N ALA A 26 21.10 -5.51 10.70
CA ALA A 26 20.52 -5.87 9.44
C ALA A 26 21.57 -5.45 8.40
N VAL A 27 22.29 -6.43 7.88
CA VAL A 27 23.07 -6.30 6.65
C VAL A 27 22.12 -5.58 5.70
N GLN A 28 22.44 -4.34 5.32
CA GLN A 28 21.57 -3.55 4.46
C GLN A 28 21.37 -4.34 3.17
N ALA A 29 20.29 -5.11 3.10
CA ALA A 29 19.83 -5.71 1.88
C ALA A 29 19.57 -4.52 0.98
N LYS A 30 20.36 -4.40 -0.09
CA LYS A 30 20.11 -3.42 -1.14
C LYS A 30 18.62 -3.53 -1.45
N PRO A 31 17.83 -2.47 -1.22
CA PRO A 31 16.41 -2.54 -1.52
C PRO A 31 16.30 -2.96 -2.98
N LEU A 32 15.50 -3.99 -3.24
CA LEU A 32 15.20 -4.33 -4.62
C LEU A 32 14.70 -3.05 -5.29
N PRO A 33 15.08 -2.79 -6.55
CA PRO A 33 14.47 -1.68 -7.27
C PRO A 33 12.96 -1.84 -7.12
N ALA A 34 12.27 -0.74 -6.78
CA ALA A 34 10.82 -0.73 -6.84
C ALA A 34 10.46 -1.12 -8.27
N MET A 35 9.97 -2.35 -8.44
CA MET A 35 9.55 -2.84 -9.75
C MET A 35 8.23 -2.15 -10.04
N THR A 36 8.28 -1.05 -10.78
CA THR A 36 7.09 -0.46 -11.39
C THR A 36 6.75 -1.31 -12.60
N PHE A 37 5.66 -2.08 -12.51
CA PHE A 37 5.12 -2.80 -13.65
C PHE A 37 4.23 -1.85 -14.42
N GLU A 38 4.61 -1.51 -15.65
CA GLU A 38 3.71 -0.81 -16.58
C GLU A 38 2.90 -1.86 -17.33
N TYR A 39 1.58 -1.84 -17.11
CA TYR A 39 0.65 -2.73 -17.80
C TYR A 39 0.23 -2.10 -19.13
N THR A 40 0.31 -2.83 -20.23
CA THR A 40 -0.07 -2.34 -21.56
C THR A 40 -1.20 -3.19 -22.15
N PRO A 41 -2.20 -2.60 -22.83
CA PRO A 41 -3.20 -3.38 -23.56
C PRO A 41 -2.57 -4.34 -24.57
N GLY A 42 -3.08 -5.58 -24.62
CA GLY A 42 -2.54 -6.68 -25.41
C GLY A 42 -1.50 -7.55 -24.69
N ASP A 43 -0.98 -7.10 -23.54
CA ASP A 43 -0.23 -7.97 -22.63
C ASP A 43 -1.19 -8.91 -21.86
N PHE A 44 -0.64 -9.83 -21.09
CA PHE A 44 -1.42 -10.76 -20.26
C PHE A 44 -1.14 -10.50 -18.78
N LEU A 45 -2.21 -10.29 -18.01
CA LEU A 45 -2.11 -10.26 -16.56
C LEU A 45 -2.12 -11.71 -16.05
N PRO A 46 -1.10 -12.13 -15.27
CA PRO A 46 -1.15 -13.43 -14.61
C PRO A 46 -2.39 -13.52 -13.73
N VAL A 47 -3.15 -14.63 -13.85
CA VAL A 47 -4.43 -14.84 -13.15
C VAL A 47 -4.32 -14.70 -11.62
N GLU A 48 -3.11 -14.86 -11.07
CA GLU A 48 -2.82 -14.79 -9.63
C GLU A 48 -2.56 -13.37 -9.11
N PHE A 49 -2.56 -12.35 -9.97
CA PHE A 49 -2.18 -10.99 -9.62
C PHE A 49 -3.39 -10.09 -9.34
N GLY A 50 -3.29 -9.27 -8.29
CA GLY A 50 -4.29 -8.25 -7.95
C GLY A 50 -5.51 -8.74 -7.15
N GLU A 51 -6.42 -7.81 -6.89
CA GLU A 51 -7.74 -8.07 -6.30
C GLU A 51 -8.75 -8.37 -7.42
N THR A 52 -9.14 -9.64 -7.52
CA THR A 52 -10.20 -10.12 -8.41
C THR A 52 -11.59 -9.89 -7.80
N ASN A 53 -12.63 -9.91 -8.62
CA ASN A 53 -14.02 -9.63 -8.25
C ASN A 53 -14.23 -8.24 -7.62
N TRP A 54 -13.37 -7.28 -7.95
CA TRP A 54 -13.47 -5.92 -7.45
C TRP A 54 -14.69 -5.19 -8.04
N GLN A 55 -15.66 -4.87 -7.18
CA GLN A 55 -16.96 -4.31 -7.62
C GLN A 55 -17.08 -2.79 -7.48
N ASP A 56 -16.13 -2.13 -6.80
CA ASP A 56 -16.21 -0.69 -6.49
C ASP A 56 -15.82 0.23 -7.67
N THR A 57 -15.95 -0.28 -8.89
CA THR A 57 -15.58 0.40 -10.14
C THR A 57 -16.26 1.76 -10.31
N LYS A 58 -17.52 1.89 -9.86
CA LYS A 58 -18.30 3.12 -9.99
C LYS A 58 -17.71 4.30 -9.21
N THR A 59 -17.08 4.04 -8.06
CA THR A 59 -16.46 5.09 -7.22
C THR A 59 -15.27 5.75 -7.91
N TYR A 60 -14.71 5.10 -8.93
CA TYR A 60 -13.58 5.58 -9.73
C TYR A 60 -13.99 5.96 -11.16
N GLY A 61 -15.29 6.15 -11.41
CA GLY A 61 -15.83 6.53 -12.72
C GLY A 61 -15.67 5.48 -13.81
N LEU A 62 -15.40 4.22 -13.44
CA LEU A 62 -15.23 3.13 -14.39
C LEU A 62 -16.59 2.50 -14.73
N ALA A 63 -16.72 2.06 -15.98
CA ALA A 63 -17.89 1.31 -16.42
C ALA A 63 -17.89 -0.08 -15.77
N LYS A 64 -19.08 -0.64 -15.58
CA LYS A 64 -19.22 -2.05 -15.17
C LYS A 64 -18.57 -2.95 -16.22
N ALA A 65 -17.80 -3.95 -15.77
CA ALA A 65 -17.23 -4.95 -16.67
C ALA A 65 -18.34 -5.67 -17.46
N GLU A 66 -18.09 -5.89 -18.74
CA GLU A 66 -18.98 -6.65 -19.63
C GLU A 66 -18.82 -8.16 -19.37
N THR A 67 -19.79 -8.96 -19.81
CA THR A 67 -19.72 -10.42 -19.66
C THR A 67 -18.49 -10.99 -20.36
N GLY A 68 -17.71 -11.79 -19.64
CA GLY A 68 -16.44 -12.36 -20.14
C GLY A 68 -15.22 -11.47 -19.86
N THR A 69 -15.41 -10.31 -19.23
CA THR A 69 -14.33 -9.42 -18.78
C THR A 69 -14.41 -9.17 -17.29
N GLU A 70 -13.30 -8.75 -16.70
CA GLU A 70 -13.21 -8.47 -15.27
C GLU A 70 -12.27 -7.32 -14.99
N TRP A 71 -12.66 -6.46 -14.04
CA TRP A 71 -11.74 -5.49 -13.47
C TRP A 71 -10.93 -6.14 -12.36
N VAL A 72 -9.61 -6.10 -12.51
CA VAL A 72 -8.64 -6.50 -11.50
C VAL A 72 -7.94 -5.26 -11.00
N ARG A 73 -7.95 -5.05 -9.68
CA ARG A 73 -7.21 -3.94 -9.08
C ARG A 73 -5.79 -4.39 -8.76
N VAL A 74 -4.79 -3.67 -9.25
CA VAL A 74 -3.39 -3.90 -8.92
C VAL A 74 -2.83 -2.59 -8.39
N ASP A 75 -2.47 -2.58 -7.11
CA ASP A 75 -2.04 -1.38 -6.39
C ASP A 75 -3.07 -0.23 -6.56
N ASP A 76 -2.63 0.86 -7.21
CA ASP A 76 -3.44 2.06 -7.47
C ASP A 76 -4.04 2.08 -8.89
N ASP A 77 -3.91 1.00 -9.66
CA ASP A 77 -4.44 0.89 -11.02
C ASP A 77 -5.60 -0.12 -11.07
N ALA A 78 -6.51 0.08 -12.03
CA ALA A 78 -7.49 -0.94 -12.42
C ALA A 78 -7.23 -1.42 -13.83
N ILE A 79 -7.18 -2.73 -13.99
CA ILE A 79 -6.87 -3.42 -15.25
C ILE A 79 -8.13 -4.19 -15.67
N LEU A 80 -8.64 -3.92 -16.86
CA LEU A 80 -9.73 -4.71 -17.45
C LEU A 80 -9.11 -5.86 -18.23
N ILE A 81 -9.46 -7.09 -17.88
CA ILE A 81 -8.95 -8.30 -18.54
C ILE A 81 -10.06 -9.13 -19.17
N GLU A 82 -9.72 -9.93 -20.17
CA GLU A 82 -10.56 -11.04 -20.66
C GLU A 82 -10.39 -12.26 -19.74
N GLN A 83 -11.49 -12.80 -19.22
CA GLN A 83 -11.45 -13.78 -18.13
C GLN A 83 -10.86 -15.15 -18.52
N ALA A 84 -10.91 -15.52 -19.81
CA ALA A 84 -10.49 -16.84 -20.26
C ALA A 84 -8.96 -16.92 -20.50
N SER A 85 -8.35 -15.81 -20.89
CA SER A 85 -6.96 -15.71 -21.31
C SER A 85 -6.11 -14.84 -20.38
N GLY A 86 -6.72 -13.91 -19.65
CA GLY A 86 -6.03 -12.88 -18.88
C GLY A 86 -5.51 -11.72 -19.74
N GLU A 87 -5.92 -11.62 -21.01
CA GLU A 87 -5.52 -10.52 -21.90
C GLU A 87 -5.96 -9.18 -21.32
N ILE A 88 -5.04 -8.22 -21.25
CA ILE A 88 -5.29 -6.86 -20.81
C ILE A 88 -5.97 -6.11 -21.95
N LEU A 89 -7.24 -5.76 -21.74
CA LEU A 89 -8.05 -5.00 -22.69
C LEU A 89 -7.92 -3.49 -22.46
N TYR A 90 -7.77 -3.09 -21.20
CA TYR A 90 -7.67 -1.68 -20.82
C TYR A 90 -6.96 -1.49 -19.47
N VAL A 91 -6.31 -0.35 -19.29
CA VAL A 91 -5.68 0.05 -18.02
C VAL A 91 -6.15 1.44 -17.62
N ALA A 92 -6.70 1.55 -16.41
CA ALA A 92 -7.03 2.79 -15.74
C ALA A 92 -5.96 3.07 -14.68
N TYR A 93 -4.98 3.92 -15.04
CA TYR A 93 -3.96 4.34 -14.11
C TYR A 93 -4.48 5.32 -13.06
N ASP A 94 -3.89 5.26 -11.87
CA ASP A 94 -4.09 6.19 -10.75
C ASP A 94 -5.57 6.36 -10.39
N LEU A 95 -6.11 5.32 -9.74
CA LEU A 95 -7.49 5.27 -9.25
C LEU A 95 -7.79 6.39 -8.26
N GLU A 96 -6.86 6.75 -7.38
CA GLU A 96 -7.10 7.82 -6.41
C GLU A 96 -7.24 9.19 -7.10
N ALA A 97 -6.47 9.48 -8.15
CA ALA A 97 -6.70 10.67 -8.98
C ALA A 97 -8.06 10.64 -9.72
N ARG A 98 -8.62 9.43 -9.95
CA ARG A 98 -9.92 9.21 -10.60
C ARG A 98 -11.09 9.12 -9.64
N ARG A 99 -10.86 9.09 -8.32
CA ARG A 99 -11.92 8.94 -7.32
C ARG A 99 -12.89 10.11 -7.44
N THR A 100 -14.14 9.82 -7.78
CA THR A 100 -15.19 10.83 -7.76
C THR A 100 -15.54 11.15 -6.32
N VAL A 101 -15.30 12.39 -5.89
CA VAL A 101 -15.82 12.93 -4.62
C VAL A 101 -17.35 12.94 -4.73
N SER A 102 -17.99 12.08 -3.94
CA SER A 102 -19.45 12.03 -3.81
C SER A 102 -20.02 13.26 -3.11
#